data_AF-D9QIB3-F1
#
_entry.id   AF-D9QIB3-F1
#
_cell.length_a   1.000
_cell.length_b   1.000
_cell.length_c   1.000
_cell.angle_alpha   90.00
_cell.angle_beta   90.00
_cell.angle_gamma   90.00
#
_symmetry.space_group_name_H-M   'P 1'
#
loop_
_entity.id
_entity.type
_entity.pdbx_description
1 polymer ?
#
loop_
_entity_poly.entity_id
_entity_poly.type
_entity_poly.pdbx_seq_one_letter_code
_entity_poly.pdbx_strand_id
1 'polypeptide(L)'
;MSAQNQPVWQWWASLDEETYTVGPEDTREAVIEAGLVDFDGRSFHIVEAIKGDPAQMLPNAETFVSRALEDAADEGEFGKDGDYDLAGKPEVHQAAFADLDAAIATWVVKWGHLLPTPWKFRSTRNPEVIEGATYCLACDEVLKDDDIVMDDVSGDVLHVACCGPERDSYVKDIGTGEPLGPDDPIPTGYRWGDRPMPKGHGQ
;
A
#
# COMPACT_ATOMS: atom_id res chain seq x y z
N MET A 1 -7.99 -40.25 6.35
CA MET A 1 -6.99 -39.49 5.58
C MET A 1 -7.67 -38.22 5.11
N SER A 2 -7.54 -37.14 5.87
CA SER A 2 -8.12 -35.85 5.49
C SER A 2 -7.26 -35.30 4.35
N ALA A 3 -7.85 -35.08 3.17
CA ALA A 3 -7.16 -34.40 2.08
C ALA A 3 -6.67 -33.05 2.60
N GLN A 4 -5.35 -32.85 2.63
CA GLN A 4 -4.78 -31.55 2.94
C GLN A 4 -5.17 -30.63 1.80
N ASN A 5 -6.15 -29.75 2.06
CA ASN A 5 -6.62 -28.77 1.09
C ASN A 5 -5.40 -27.90 0.75
N GLN A 6 -4.94 -27.95 -0.51
CA GLN A 6 -3.81 -27.12 -0.90
C GLN A 6 -4.19 -25.64 -0.78
N PRO A 7 -3.25 -24.78 -0.35
CA PRO A 7 -3.53 -23.36 -0.23
C PRO A 7 -3.91 -22.80 -1.61
N VAL A 8 -5.05 -22.11 -1.67
CA VAL A 8 -5.58 -21.51 -2.89
C VAL A 8 -4.91 -20.15 -3.09
N TRP A 9 -4.28 -19.95 -4.24
CA TRP A 9 -3.77 -18.66 -4.66
C TRP A 9 -4.92 -17.84 -5.26
N GLN A 10 -5.08 -16.60 -4.81
CA GLN A 10 -6.11 -15.68 -5.28
C GLN A 10 -5.51 -14.30 -5.47
N TRP A 11 -6.14 -13.49 -6.31
CA TRP A 11 -5.71 -12.15 -6.64
C TRP A 11 -6.39 -11.10 -5.77
N TRP A 12 -5.63 -10.07 -5.42
CA TRP A 12 -6.04 -8.97 -4.56
C TRP A 12 -5.54 -7.64 -5.09
N ALA A 13 -6.25 -6.55 -4.84
CA ALA A 13 -5.81 -5.20 -5.19
C ALA A 13 -5.78 -4.21 -4.01
N SER A 14 -4.88 -3.23 -4.09
CA SER A 14 -4.60 -2.19 -3.10
C SER A 14 -4.23 -0.87 -3.79
N LEU A 15 -4.46 0.27 -3.14
CA LEU A 15 -3.94 1.58 -3.56
C LEU A 15 -2.49 1.84 -3.08
N ASP A 16 -1.98 1.09 -2.10
CA ASP A 16 -0.76 1.45 -1.36
C ASP A 16 0.22 0.29 -1.10
N GLU A 17 0.02 -0.89 -1.72
CA GLU A 17 0.77 -2.14 -1.49
C GLU A 17 0.70 -2.73 -0.08
N GLU A 18 0.12 -2.03 0.90
CA GLU A 18 0.09 -2.44 2.30
C GLU A 18 -1.27 -3.04 2.67
N THR A 19 -2.36 -2.41 2.23
CA THR A 19 -3.72 -2.77 2.60
C THR A 19 -4.55 -3.17 1.38
N TYR A 20 -4.65 -4.47 1.13
CA TYR A 20 -5.44 -5.02 0.04
C TYR A 20 -6.93 -5.10 0.41
N THR A 21 -7.75 -4.27 -0.21
CA THR A 21 -9.18 -4.10 0.09
C THR A 21 -10.11 -4.74 -0.94
N VAL A 22 -9.59 -5.06 -2.13
CA VAL A 22 -10.36 -5.66 -3.24
C VAL A 22 -9.91 -7.10 -3.47
N GLY A 23 -10.89 -7.99 -3.69
CA GLY A 23 -10.71 -9.44 -3.80
C GLY A 23 -11.35 -10.22 -2.64
N PRO A 24 -11.13 -11.54 -2.55
CA PRO A 24 -10.28 -12.34 -3.44
C PRO A 24 -10.94 -12.59 -4.80
N GLU A 25 -10.13 -12.58 -5.86
CA GLU A 25 -10.54 -13.03 -7.19
C GLU A 25 -9.75 -14.26 -7.64
N ASP A 26 -10.37 -15.12 -8.44
CA ASP A 26 -9.73 -16.36 -8.92
C ASP A 26 -8.77 -16.13 -10.10
N THR A 27 -8.83 -14.95 -10.73
CA THR A 27 -8.00 -14.62 -11.89
C THR A 27 -7.45 -13.20 -11.80
N ARG A 28 -6.32 -12.98 -12.48
CA ARG A 28 -5.67 -11.66 -12.57
C ARG A 28 -6.60 -10.65 -13.23
N GLU A 29 -7.24 -11.02 -14.32
CA GLU A 29 -8.11 -10.12 -15.08
C GLU A 29 -9.34 -9.69 -14.27
N ALA A 30 -9.92 -10.60 -13.49
CA ALA A 30 -11.04 -10.28 -12.62
C ALA A 30 -10.66 -9.26 -11.52
N VAL A 31 -9.46 -9.39 -10.93
CA VAL A 31 -9.03 -8.41 -9.91
C VAL A 31 -8.72 -7.05 -10.53
N ILE A 32 -8.25 -7.01 -11.78
CA ILE A 32 -8.01 -5.76 -12.50
C ILE A 32 -9.34 -5.05 -12.75
N GLU A 33 -10.36 -5.76 -13.23
CA GLU A 33 -11.70 -5.19 -13.44
C GLU A 33 -12.29 -4.69 -12.12
N ALA A 34 -12.20 -5.48 -11.04
CA ALA A 34 -12.68 -5.09 -9.72
C ALA A 34 -11.93 -3.86 -9.18
N GLY A 35 -10.60 -3.82 -9.31
CA GLY A 35 -9.78 -2.68 -8.89
C GLY A 35 -10.08 -1.41 -9.68
N LEU A 36 -10.26 -1.50 -11.01
CA LEU A 36 -10.64 -0.35 -11.83
C LEU A 36 -12.01 0.23 -11.43
N VAL A 37 -12.94 -0.61 -10.97
CA VAL A 37 -14.25 -0.16 -10.48
C VAL A 37 -14.14 0.43 -9.07
N ASP A 38 -13.50 -0.27 -8.13
CA ASP A 38 -13.46 0.15 -6.72
C ASP A 38 -12.55 1.37 -6.49
N PHE A 39 -11.53 1.53 -7.34
CA PHE A 39 -10.58 2.62 -7.26
C PHE A 39 -10.85 3.73 -8.27
N ASP A 40 -12.04 3.78 -8.88
CA ASP A 40 -12.44 4.82 -9.83
C ASP A 40 -11.37 5.02 -10.92
N GLY A 41 -10.89 3.91 -11.48
CA GLY A 41 -9.87 3.84 -12.52
C GLY A 41 -8.51 4.48 -12.19
N ARG A 42 -8.20 4.77 -10.92
CA ARG A 42 -6.85 5.19 -10.49
C ARG A 42 -5.83 4.07 -10.70
N SER A 43 -4.54 4.40 -10.69
CA SER A 43 -3.50 3.36 -10.64
C SER A 43 -3.58 2.62 -9.31
N PHE A 44 -3.37 1.30 -9.34
CA PHE A 44 -3.42 0.44 -8.16
C PHE A 44 -2.47 -0.73 -8.30
N HIS A 45 -2.19 -1.38 -7.17
CA HIS A 45 -1.32 -2.52 -7.06
C HIS A 45 -2.17 -3.80 -7.00
N ILE A 46 -1.72 -4.84 -7.68
CA ILE A 46 -2.28 -6.18 -7.56
C ILE A 46 -1.23 -7.17 -7.09
N VAL A 47 -1.69 -8.21 -6.41
CA VAL A 47 -0.83 -9.32 -5.99
C VAL A 47 -1.61 -10.62 -5.99
N GLU A 48 -0.93 -11.71 -6.29
CA GLU A 48 -1.45 -13.05 -6.07
C GLU A 48 -1.00 -13.54 -4.70
N ALA A 49 -1.93 -13.93 -3.83
CA ALA A 49 -1.65 -14.25 -2.44
C ALA A 49 -2.42 -15.45 -1.92
N ILE A 50 -1.82 -16.12 -0.95
CA ILE A 50 -2.50 -17.09 -0.08
C ILE A 50 -2.92 -16.36 1.18
N LYS A 51 -4.22 -16.25 1.41
CA LYS A 51 -4.76 -15.70 2.66
C LYS A 51 -4.34 -16.58 3.84
N GLY A 52 -3.72 -15.98 4.85
CA GLY A 52 -3.32 -16.67 6.07
C GLY A 52 -4.54 -17.02 6.93
N ASP A 53 -4.43 -18.10 7.70
CA ASP A 53 -5.38 -18.39 8.78
C ASP A 53 -5.07 -17.43 9.95
N PRO A 54 -6.03 -16.60 10.40
CA PRO A 54 -5.85 -15.70 11.53
C PRO A 54 -5.45 -16.47 12.76
N ALA A 55 -5.92 -17.70 12.93
CA ALA A 55 -5.52 -18.54 14.06
C ALA A 55 -4.01 -18.83 14.08
N GLN A 56 -3.36 -18.86 12.91
CA GLN A 56 -1.91 -18.95 12.78
C GLN A 56 -1.19 -17.60 12.91
N MET A 57 -1.95 -16.49 12.91
CA MET A 57 -1.45 -15.13 13.07
C MET A 57 -1.71 -14.57 14.47
N LEU A 58 -2.34 -15.34 15.34
CA LEU A 58 -2.48 -15.01 16.74
C LEU A 58 -1.11 -15.10 17.43
N PRO A 59 -0.92 -14.35 18.53
CA PRO A 59 0.34 -14.41 19.27
C PRO A 59 0.67 -15.86 19.62
N ASN A 60 1.91 -16.25 19.43
CA ASN A 60 2.46 -17.48 20.00
C ASN A 60 3.41 -17.12 21.14
N ALA A 61 3.88 -18.12 21.88
CA ALA A 61 4.80 -17.92 22.99
C ALA A 61 6.04 -17.11 22.58
N GLU A 62 6.60 -17.38 21.40
CA GLU A 62 7.77 -16.68 20.87
C GLU A 62 7.52 -15.20 20.64
N THR A 63 6.41 -14.85 19.97
CA THR A 63 6.05 -13.45 19.69
C THR A 63 5.77 -12.69 20.99
N PHE A 64 5.12 -13.34 21.94
CA PHE A 64 4.79 -12.73 23.23
C PHE A 64 6.05 -12.48 24.07
N VAL A 65 6.96 -13.46 24.14
CA VAL A 65 8.23 -13.33 24.86
C VAL A 65 9.14 -12.30 24.17
N SER A 66 9.23 -12.31 22.84
CA SER A 66 10.04 -11.33 22.09
C SER A 66 9.59 -9.90 22.39
N ARG A 67 8.29 -9.63 22.33
CA ARG A 67 7.75 -8.30 22.65
C ARG A 67 7.99 -7.91 24.11
N ALA A 68 7.75 -8.82 25.05
CA ALA A 68 8.00 -8.54 26.46
C ALA A 68 9.48 -8.22 26.74
N LEU A 69 10.40 -8.85 26.00
CA LEU A 69 11.83 -8.54 26.08
C LEU A 69 12.16 -7.19 25.43
N GLU A 70 11.57 -6.86 24.28
CA GLU A 70 11.72 -5.55 23.64
C GLU A 70 11.22 -4.42 24.55
N ASP A 71 10.03 -4.56 25.13
CA ASP A 71 9.43 -3.58 26.05
C ASP A 71 10.32 -3.36 27.29
N ALA A 72 10.80 -4.44 27.91
CA ALA A 72 11.72 -4.34 29.06
C ALA A 72 13.07 -3.69 28.68
N ALA A 73 13.48 -3.78 27.41
CA ALA A 73 14.66 -3.08 26.90
C ALA A 73 14.44 -1.58 26.85
N ASP A 74 13.33 -1.18 26.26
CA ASP A 74 12.99 0.22 26.04
C ASP A 74 12.74 0.95 27.36
N GLU A 75 12.19 0.25 28.36
CA GLU A 75 11.99 0.78 29.70
C GLU A 75 13.30 0.88 30.53
N GLY A 76 14.43 0.43 29.97
CA GLY A 76 15.73 0.46 30.65
C GLY A 76 15.77 -0.46 31.87
N GLU A 77 14.88 -1.45 31.93
CA GLU A 77 14.89 -2.50 32.97
C GLU A 77 16.08 -3.44 32.78
N PHE A 78 16.70 -3.42 31.59
CA PHE A 78 17.99 -4.05 31.36
C PHE A 78 19.12 -3.18 31.90
N GLY A 79 19.91 -3.75 32.81
CA GLY A 79 21.14 -3.13 33.30
C GLY A 79 22.09 -2.76 32.14
N LYS A 80 23.03 -1.84 32.40
CA LYS A 80 23.96 -1.27 31.38
C LYS A 80 24.75 -2.30 30.56
N ASP A 81 24.82 -3.55 31.01
CA ASP A 81 25.59 -4.62 30.39
C ASP A 81 24.72 -5.62 29.60
N GLY A 82 23.38 -5.49 29.58
CA GLY A 82 22.49 -6.32 28.76
C GLY A 82 22.48 -7.82 29.09
N ASP A 83 23.14 -8.24 30.17
CA ASP A 83 23.26 -9.65 30.57
C ASP A 83 21.95 -10.15 31.17
N TYR A 84 21.14 -10.82 30.33
CA TYR A 84 20.10 -11.72 30.82
C TYR A 84 20.75 -13.03 31.30
N ASP A 85 20.43 -13.46 32.52
CA ASP A 85 20.72 -14.83 32.94
C ASP A 85 19.61 -15.76 32.43
N LEU A 86 19.69 -16.10 31.14
CA LEU A 86 18.90 -17.19 30.55
C LEU A 86 19.53 -18.56 30.88
N ALA A 87 20.28 -18.72 31.97
CA ALA A 87 20.82 -20.02 32.40
C ALA A 87 19.75 -20.97 32.95
N GLY A 88 18.65 -21.14 32.20
CA GLY A 88 17.84 -22.33 32.25
C GLY A 88 18.44 -23.42 31.36
N LYS A 89 18.20 -24.68 31.73
CA LYS A 89 18.45 -25.78 30.80
C LYS A 89 17.53 -25.60 29.58
N PRO A 90 17.98 -25.85 28.34
CA PRO A 90 17.15 -25.72 27.13
C PRO A 90 15.79 -26.42 27.23
N GLU A 91 15.74 -27.55 27.94
CA GLU A 91 14.52 -28.33 28.18
C GLU A 91 13.48 -27.59 29.03
N VAL A 92 13.92 -26.76 29.99
CA VAL A 92 13.03 -25.93 30.82
C VAL A 92 12.43 -24.80 30.00
N HIS A 93 13.22 -24.19 29.11
CA HIS A 93 12.72 -23.15 28.21
C HIS A 93 11.71 -23.74 27.23
N GLN A 94 12.00 -24.90 26.64
CA GLN A 94 11.09 -25.57 25.72
C GLN A 94 9.75 -25.93 26.39
N ALA A 95 9.79 -26.44 27.63
CA ALA A 95 8.59 -26.73 28.39
C ALA A 95 7.76 -25.47 28.69
N ALA A 96 8.42 -24.37 29.11
CA ALA A 96 7.76 -23.10 29.39
C ALA A 96 7.10 -22.49 28.13
N PHE A 97 7.76 -22.57 26.97
CA PHE A 97 7.18 -22.13 25.69
C PHE A 97 5.97 -22.98 25.30
N ALA A 98 6.04 -24.31 25.46
CA ALA A 98 4.92 -25.20 25.18
C ALA A 98 3.71 -24.92 26.10
N ASP A 99 3.95 -24.68 27.39
CA ASP A 99 2.90 -24.33 28.36
C ASP A 99 2.26 -22.97 28.00
N LEU A 100 3.06 -21.98 27.61
CA LEU A 100 2.56 -20.68 27.19
C LEU A 100 1.76 -20.79 25.87
N ASP A 101 2.23 -21.54 24.88
CA ASP A 101 1.48 -21.80 23.65
C ASP A 101 0.13 -22.47 23.94
N ALA A 102 0.10 -23.46 24.84
CA ALA A 102 -1.15 -24.11 25.23
C ALA A 102 -2.13 -23.14 25.93
N ALA A 103 -1.61 -22.25 26.78
CA ALA A 103 -2.40 -21.21 27.44
C ALA A 103 -2.95 -20.19 26.43
N ILE A 104 -2.12 -19.72 25.50
CA ILE A 104 -2.53 -18.79 24.44
C ILE A 104 -3.57 -19.45 23.54
N ALA A 105 -3.35 -20.69 23.09
CA ALA A 105 -4.31 -21.42 22.27
C ALA A 105 -5.67 -21.56 22.98
N THR A 106 -5.66 -21.88 24.28
CA THR A 106 -6.88 -21.97 25.09
C THR A 106 -7.60 -20.61 25.18
N TRP A 107 -6.84 -19.54 25.41
CA TRP A 107 -7.39 -18.19 25.51
C TRP A 107 -7.98 -17.73 24.18
N VAL A 108 -7.28 -17.97 23.07
CA VAL A 108 -7.69 -17.72 21.69
C VAL A 108 -8.99 -18.43 21.35
N VAL A 109 -9.13 -19.71 21.67
CA VAL A 109 -10.37 -20.46 21.41
C VAL A 109 -11.55 -19.82 22.14
N LYS A 110 -11.33 -19.31 23.35
CA LYS A 110 -12.36 -18.70 24.18
C LYS A 110 -12.71 -17.26 23.76
N TRP A 111 -11.71 -16.45 23.41
CA TRP A 111 -11.82 -15.00 23.29
C TRP A 111 -11.39 -14.43 21.94
N GLY A 112 -10.94 -15.26 21.00
CA GLY A 112 -10.41 -14.81 19.70
C GLY A 112 -11.39 -13.99 18.86
N HIS A 113 -12.69 -14.12 19.10
CA HIS A 113 -13.73 -13.29 18.48
C HIS A 113 -13.69 -11.80 18.89
N LEU A 114 -12.96 -11.47 19.96
CA LEU A 114 -12.75 -10.09 20.42
C LEU A 114 -11.50 -9.44 19.81
N LEU A 115 -10.67 -10.22 19.12
CA LEU A 115 -9.45 -9.72 18.50
C LEU A 115 -9.76 -9.29 17.07
N PRO A 116 -9.74 -7.97 16.76
CA PRO A 116 -9.70 -7.54 15.37
C PRO A 116 -8.34 -7.96 14.81
N THR A 117 -8.29 -9.17 14.26
CA THR A 117 -7.07 -9.67 13.62
C THR A 117 -7.22 -9.35 12.14
N PRO A 118 -6.56 -8.29 11.61
CA PRO A 118 -6.52 -8.10 10.18
C PRO A 118 -5.88 -9.36 9.60
N TRP A 119 -6.54 -9.95 8.60
CA TRP A 119 -5.99 -11.08 7.88
C TRP A 119 -4.72 -10.59 7.17
N LYS A 120 -3.64 -11.36 7.21
CA LYS A 120 -2.46 -11.10 6.38
C LYS A 120 -2.31 -12.19 5.34
N PHE A 121 -1.53 -11.89 4.32
CA PHE A 121 -1.10 -12.94 3.38
C PHE A 121 -0.02 -13.78 4.03
N ARG A 122 -0.17 -15.11 3.92
CA ARG A 122 0.88 -16.06 4.31
C ARG A 122 2.02 -16.05 3.30
N SER A 123 1.70 -15.84 2.03
CA SER A 123 2.64 -15.79 0.93
C SER A 123 2.05 -14.95 -0.18
N THR A 124 2.91 -14.22 -0.89
CA THR A 124 2.56 -13.37 -2.03
C THR A 124 3.46 -13.71 -3.22
N ARG A 125 2.99 -13.43 -4.43
CA ARG A 125 3.75 -13.53 -5.69
C ARG A 125 3.12 -12.64 -6.76
N ASN A 126 3.84 -12.46 -7.87
CA ASN A 126 3.39 -11.71 -9.04
C ASN A 126 2.87 -10.29 -8.71
N PRO A 127 3.62 -9.47 -7.93
CA PRO A 127 3.21 -8.10 -7.70
C PRO A 127 3.27 -7.32 -9.02
N GLU A 128 2.26 -6.49 -9.25
CA GLU A 128 2.14 -5.68 -10.45
C GLU A 128 1.43 -4.37 -10.14
N VAL A 129 1.83 -3.29 -10.82
CA VAL A 129 1.11 -2.02 -10.83
C VAL A 129 0.25 -1.98 -12.08
N ILE A 130 -1.04 -1.76 -11.90
CA ILE A 130 -2.00 -1.50 -12.96
C ILE A 130 -2.10 0.01 -13.11
N GLU A 131 -1.65 0.49 -14.26
CA GLU A 131 -1.78 1.90 -14.59
C GLU A 131 -3.25 2.24 -14.81
N GLY A 132 -3.73 3.20 -14.03
CA GLY A 132 -5.06 3.75 -14.15
C GLY A 132 -5.15 4.77 -15.27
N ALA A 133 -6.35 5.28 -15.47
CA ALA A 133 -6.55 6.46 -16.28
C ALA A 133 -5.99 7.70 -15.56
N THR A 134 -5.48 8.66 -16.33
CA THR A 134 -5.18 9.99 -15.80
C THR A 134 -6.44 10.85 -15.87
N TYR A 135 -6.70 11.63 -14.84
CA TYR A 135 -7.88 12.49 -14.71
C TYR A 135 -7.47 13.96 -14.77
N CYS A 136 -8.39 14.80 -15.26
CA CYS A 136 -8.25 16.24 -15.13
C CYS A 136 -8.45 16.65 -13.67
N LEU A 137 -7.43 17.27 -13.06
CA LEU A 137 -7.47 17.72 -11.65
C LEU A 137 -8.65 18.66 -11.32
N ALA A 138 -9.19 19.38 -12.31
CA ALA A 138 -10.25 20.36 -12.09
C ALA A 138 -11.67 19.80 -12.25
N CYS A 139 -11.88 18.78 -13.08
CA CYS A 139 -13.23 18.28 -13.39
C CYS A 139 -13.41 16.78 -13.13
N ASP A 140 -12.36 16.08 -12.71
CA ASP A 140 -12.34 14.63 -12.43
C ASP A 140 -12.75 13.74 -13.62
N GLU A 141 -12.79 14.27 -14.84
CA GLU A 141 -13.03 13.48 -16.05
C GLU A 141 -11.74 12.81 -16.52
N VAL A 142 -11.85 11.57 -17.00
CA VAL A 142 -10.76 10.82 -17.63
C VAL A 142 -10.22 11.60 -18.82
N LEU A 143 -8.90 11.82 -18.86
CA LEU A 143 -8.19 12.37 -20.01
C LEU A 143 -8.19 11.36 -21.16
N LYS A 144 -8.61 11.81 -22.33
CA LYS A 144 -8.69 11.01 -23.56
C LYS A 144 -7.61 11.43 -24.54
N ASP A 145 -7.25 10.51 -25.42
CA ASP A 145 -6.40 10.84 -26.57
C ASP A 145 -6.98 12.06 -27.30
N ASP A 146 -6.10 12.98 -27.70
CA ASP A 146 -6.40 14.28 -28.32
C ASP A 146 -6.99 15.38 -27.41
N ASP A 147 -7.25 15.12 -26.12
CA ASP A 147 -7.61 16.20 -25.19
C ASP A 147 -6.48 17.24 -25.12
N ILE A 148 -6.84 18.52 -25.12
CA ILE A 148 -5.83 19.58 -24.95
C ILE A 148 -5.68 19.86 -23.46
N VAL A 149 -4.47 19.60 -22.95
CA VAL A 149 -4.17 19.60 -21.53
C VAL A 149 -2.97 20.49 -21.19
N MET A 150 -2.80 20.75 -19.91
CA MET A 150 -1.68 21.46 -19.30
C MET A 150 -1.23 20.76 -18.04
N ASP A 151 0.06 20.84 -17.74
CA ASP A 151 0.58 20.40 -16.45
C ASP A 151 0.30 21.46 -15.38
N ASP A 152 -0.15 21.01 -14.22
CA ASP A 152 -0.21 21.82 -13.01
C ASP A 152 1.18 21.97 -12.38
N VAL A 153 1.36 23.01 -11.57
CA VAL A 153 2.60 23.22 -10.81
C VAL A 153 2.89 22.10 -9.82
N SER A 154 1.87 21.34 -9.39
CA SER A 154 2.01 20.15 -8.55
C SER A 154 2.49 18.91 -9.31
N GLY A 155 2.47 18.93 -10.65
CA GLY A 155 2.82 17.80 -11.50
C GLY A 155 1.62 17.03 -12.06
N ASP A 156 0.40 17.35 -11.61
CA ASP A 156 -0.85 16.83 -12.16
C ASP A 156 -1.19 17.45 -13.53
N VAL A 157 -2.33 17.04 -14.12
CA VAL A 157 -2.73 17.46 -15.47
C VAL A 157 -4.17 17.96 -15.48
N LEU A 158 -4.43 19.04 -16.23
CA LEU A 158 -5.74 19.67 -16.38
C LEU A 158 -6.10 19.84 -17.86
N HIS A 159 -7.38 19.77 -18.22
CA HIS A 159 -7.82 20.29 -19.53
C HIS A 159 -7.58 21.79 -19.61
N VAL A 160 -7.09 22.29 -20.75
CA VAL A 160 -6.94 23.74 -20.99
C VAL A 160 -8.25 24.50 -20.76
N ALA A 161 -9.38 23.89 -21.13
CA ALA A 161 -10.69 24.47 -20.93
C ALA A 161 -11.09 24.63 -19.45
N CYS A 162 -10.46 23.87 -18.55
CA CYS A 162 -10.71 23.91 -17.11
C CYS A 162 -9.81 24.90 -16.36
N CYS A 163 -8.72 25.39 -16.96
CA CYS A 163 -7.76 26.30 -16.31
C CYS A 163 -8.28 27.74 -16.12
N GLY A 164 -9.40 28.10 -16.75
CA GLY A 164 -9.95 29.46 -16.70
C GLY A 164 -9.18 30.45 -17.61
N PRO A 165 -9.81 31.56 -18.02
CA PRO A 165 -9.16 32.55 -18.89
C PRO A 165 -8.18 33.49 -18.17
N GLU A 166 -8.10 33.44 -16.83
CA GLU A 166 -7.38 34.41 -16.02
C GLU A 166 -5.86 34.20 -16.06
N ARG A 167 -5.10 35.27 -16.35
CA ARG A 167 -3.64 35.20 -16.55
C ARG A 167 -2.89 34.74 -15.29
N ASP A 168 -3.38 35.12 -14.12
CA ASP A 168 -2.78 34.80 -12.82
C ASP A 168 -2.90 33.32 -12.45
N SER A 169 -3.67 32.53 -13.19
CA SER A 169 -3.72 31.07 -13.08
C SER A 169 -2.57 30.35 -13.81
N TYR A 170 -1.71 31.07 -14.52
CA TYR A 170 -0.65 30.49 -15.33
C TYR A 170 0.75 30.88 -14.84
N VAL A 171 1.68 29.93 -14.96
CA VAL A 171 3.11 30.13 -14.71
C VAL A 171 3.88 30.10 -16.01
N LYS A 172 5.01 30.82 -16.04
CA LYS A 172 5.95 30.83 -17.16
C LYS A 172 6.80 29.56 -17.20
N ASP A 173 7.10 29.00 -16.03
CA ASP A 173 7.93 27.81 -15.87
C ASP A 173 7.32 26.94 -14.76
N ILE A 174 6.94 25.70 -15.11
CA ILE A 174 6.33 24.73 -14.18
C ILE A 174 7.33 24.28 -13.11
N GLY A 175 8.62 24.19 -13.43
CA GLY A 175 9.65 23.75 -12.49
C GLY A 175 9.98 24.79 -11.42
N THR A 176 9.81 26.09 -11.73
CA THR A 176 10.06 27.17 -10.75
C THR A 176 8.80 27.78 -10.17
N GLY A 177 7.65 27.61 -10.83
CA GLY A 177 6.39 28.26 -10.47
C GLY A 177 6.39 29.78 -10.68
N GLU A 178 7.31 30.32 -11.49
CA GLU A 178 7.38 31.77 -11.75
C GLU A 178 6.08 32.25 -12.43
N PRO A 179 5.39 33.28 -11.91
CA PRO A 179 4.16 33.79 -12.51
C PRO A 179 4.35 34.28 -13.94
N LEU A 180 3.31 34.15 -14.75
CA LEU A 180 3.31 34.68 -16.12
C LEU A 180 3.37 36.22 -16.11
N GLY A 181 4.25 36.80 -16.94
CA GLY A 181 4.37 38.25 -17.07
C GLY A 181 3.15 38.91 -17.76
N PRO A 182 3.00 40.24 -17.66
CA PRO A 182 1.85 40.96 -18.23
C PRO A 182 1.74 40.83 -19.75
N ASP A 183 2.89 40.74 -20.44
CA ASP A 183 2.96 40.65 -21.90
C ASP A 183 3.25 39.23 -22.42
N ASP A 184 3.52 38.28 -21.51
CA ASP A 184 3.79 36.89 -21.90
C ASP A 184 2.49 36.23 -22.42
N PRO A 185 2.55 35.40 -23.47
CA PRO A 185 1.37 34.74 -24.00
C PRO A 185 0.82 33.71 -23.00
N ILE A 186 -0.51 33.60 -22.91
CA ILE A 186 -1.14 32.51 -22.14
C ILE A 186 -0.81 31.20 -22.85
N PRO A 187 -0.26 30.20 -22.14
CA PRO A 187 0.09 28.95 -22.75
C PRO A 187 -1.16 28.23 -23.30
N THR A 188 -0.98 27.46 -24.36
CA THR A 188 -2.10 26.85 -25.13
C THR A 188 -2.28 25.35 -24.89
N GLY A 189 -1.43 24.77 -24.03
CA GLY A 189 -1.42 23.35 -23.72
C GLY A 189 -0.79 22.47 -24.80
N TYR A 190 -0.96 21.17 -24.64
CA TYR A 190 -0.51 20.12 -25.56
C TYR A 190 -1.57 19.01 -25.65
N ARG A 191 -1.49 18.16 -26.68
CA ARG A 191 -2.39 17.01 -26.79
C ARG A 191 -2.00 15.93 -25.77
N TRP A 192 -2.98 15.40 -25.05
CA TRP A 192 -2.77 14.26 -24.17
C TRP A 192 -2.22 13.07 -24.98
N GLY A 193 -1.18 12.42 -24.44
CA GLY A 193 -0.37 11.41 -25.15
C GLY A 193 0.89 11.97 -25.83
N ASP A 194 0.90 13.26 -26.21
CA ASP A 194 2.05 13.94 -26.80
C ASP A 194 2.90 14.68 -25.75
N ARG A 195 2.83 14.25 -24.49
CA ARG A 195 3.44 14.98 -23.35
C ARG A 195 4.91 15.30 -23.67
N PRO A 196 5.27 16.58 -23.78
CA PRO A 196 6.65 16.95 -24.00
C PRO A 196 7.44 16.54 -22.76
N MET A 197 8.39 15.61 -22.91
CA MET A 197 9.37 15.32 -21.86
C MET A 197 9.97 16.65 -21.39
N PRO A 198 10.10 16.88 -20.07
CA PRO A 198 10.80 18.05 -19.57
C PRO A 198 12.14 18.11 -20.29
N LYS A 199 12.44 19.23 -20.94
CA LYS A 199 13.80 19.45 -21.46
C LYS A 199 14.69 19.40 -20.23
N GLY A 200 15.33 18.26 -20.01
CA GLY A 200 16.23 18.07 -18.89
C GLY A 200 17.12 19.29 -18.81
N HIS A 201 17.10 19.97 -17.66
CA HIS A 201 17.98 21.10 -17.43
C HIS A 201 19.40 20.56 -17.64
N GLY A 202 19.98 20.90 -18.79
CA GLY A 202 21.35 20.52 -19.11
C GLY A 202 22.23 21.01 -17.97
N GLN A 203 22.92 20.07 -17.34
CA GLN A 203 23.98 20.36 -16.38
C GLN A 203 25.04 21.27 -16.98
#